data_AF-V7I0J9-F1
#
_entry.id   AF-V7I0J9-F1
#
_cell.length_a   1.000
_cell.length_b   1.000
_cell.length_c   1.000
_cell.angle_alpha   90.00
_cell.angle_beta   90.00
_cell.angle_gamma   90.00
#
_symmetry.space_group_name_H-M   'P 1'
#
loop_
_entity.id
_entity.type
_entity.pdbx_description
1 polymer ?
#
loop_
_entity_poly.entity_id
_entity_poly.type
_entity_poly.pdbx_seq_one_letter_code
_entity_poly.pdbx_strand_id
1 'polypeptide(L)'
;MIGITKGLVEAWNLIVGFDSELYGIIGLTLVMTLSSTLISTLIGVPLGMLVGTTEFRLKRFVTRALNALMGLPPVVAGLFVYLLLTRTGPLGDFRLLYSLPAMVIAQVMIVTPIIASLTISGIRLKVVPIRETCRGLGLGKGKTDLLMLFECRYPVLSAVAAGYGRAIAEVGAIMLVGGNIQFKTRVMTTAILLETGKGNYGMALALGLVLLLIAFAVNWGISLIQERRTNEDRSQES
;
A
#
# COMPACT_ATOMS: atom_id res chain seq x y z
N MET A 1 19.40 -12.68 27.09
CA MET A 1 19.02 -13.85 26.26
C MET A 1 17.71 -14.53 26.73
N ILE A 2 17.45 -14.64 28.04
CA ILE A 2 16.25 -15.29 28.61
C ILE A 2 14.92 -14.59 28.27
N GLY A 3 14.91 -13.27 28.05
CA GLY A 3 13.69 -12.52 27.72
C GLY A 3 13.14 -12.80 26.32
N ILE A 4 14.03 -12.98 25.33
CA ILE A 4 13.63 -13.24 23.93
C ILE A 4 13.03 -14.64 23.80
N THR A 5 13.65 -15.65 24.43
CA THR A 5 13.16 -17.03 24.39
C THR A 5 11.80 -17.16 25.07
N LYS A 6 11.60 -16.50 26.22
CA LYS A 6 10.28 -16.44 26.88
C LYS A 6 9.24 -15.76 26.02
N GLY A 7 9.58 -14.62 25.41
CA GLY A 7 8.67 -13.90 24.51
C GLY A 7 8.31 -14.73 23.27
N LEU A 8 9.24 -15.53 22.73
CA LEU A 8 8.97 -16.44 21.61
C LEU A 8 8.00 -17.57 21.99
N VAL A 9 8.16 -18.16 23.17
CA VAL A 9 7.26 -19.21 23.68
C VAL A 9 5.87 -18.65 23.93
N GLU A 10 5.77 -17.45 24.51
CA GLU A 10 4.50 -16.76 24.72
C GLU A 10 3.84 -16.40 23.39
N ALA A 11 4.60 -15.90 22.41
CA ALA A 11 4.11 -15.65 21.07
C ALA A 11 3.54 -16.92 20.41
N TRP A 12 4.25 -18.04 20.54
CA TRP A 12 3.77 -19.33 20.06
C TRP A 12 2.44 -19.73 20.71
N ASN A 13 2.32 -19.60 22.03
CA ASN A 13 1.10 -19.91 22.76
C ASN A 13 -0.07 -19.01 22.36
N LEU A 14 0.16 -17.72 22.12
CA LEU A 14 -0.88 -16.79 21.66
C LEU A 14 -1.38 -17.13 20.25
N ILE A 15 -0.47 -17.50 19.34
CA ILE A 15 -0.80 -17.88 17.97
C ILE A 15 -1.57 -19.21 17.95
N VAL A 16 -1.08 -20.24 18.65
CA VAL A 16 -1.72 -21.56 18.69
C VAL A 16 -2.99 -21.56 19.54
N GLY A 17 -3.03 -20.73 20.58
CA GLY A 17 -4.17 -20.58 21.48
C GLY A 17 -5.34 -19.77 20.92
N PHE A 18 -5.24 -19.27 19.67
CA PHE A 18 -6.28 -18.46 19.02
C PHE A 18 -6.72 -17.25 19.86
N ASP A 19 -5.77 -16.49 20.40
CA ASP A 19 -6.07 -15.33 21.22
C ASP A 19 -6.95 -14.31 20.48
N SER A 20 -8.11 -13.98 21.06
CA SER A 20 -9.11 -13.15 20.39
C SER A 20 -8.61 -11.73 20.10
N GLU A 21 -7.76 -11.16 20.96
CA GLU A 21 -7.20 -9.84 20.72
C GLU A 21 -6.18 -9.87 19.59
N LEU A 22 -5.25 -10.84 19.59
CA LEU A 22 -4.26 -11.01 18.53
C LEU A 22 -4.92 -11.13 17.15
N TYR A 23 -5.91 -12.01 17.02
CA TYR A 23 -6.61 -12.21 15.74
C TYR A 23 -7.50 -11.02 15.36
N GLY A 24 -8.08 -10.31 16.33
CA GLY A 24 -8.79 -9.05 16.08
C GLY A 24 -7.88 -7.96 15.48
N ILE A 25 -6.66 -7.83 16.02
CA ILE A 25 -5.65 -6.90 15.53
C ILE A 25 -5.19 -7.29 14.13
N ILE A 26 -4.97 -8.59 13.88
CA ILE A 26 -4.61 -9.11 12.55
C ILE A 26 -5.70 -8.77 11.53
N GLY A 27 -6.95 -9.11 11.84
CA GLY A 27 -8.10 -8.88 10.96
C GLY A 27 -8.27 -7.41 10.62
N LEU A 28 -8.21 -6.53 11.60
CA LEU A 28 -8.33 -5.09 11.37
C LEU A 28 -7.18 -4.55 10.49
N THR A 29 -5.96 -5.02 10.73
CA THR A 29 -4.78 -4.64 9.92
C THR A 29 -4.97 -5.04 8.47
N LEU A 30 -5.42 -6.28 8.21
CA LEU A 30 -5.67 -6.78 6.86
C LEU A 30 -6.78 -6.01 6.15
N VAL A 31 -7.92 -5.80 6.82
CA VAL A 31 -9.03 -5.03 6.23
C VAL A 31 -8.57 -3.63 5.88
N MET A 32 -7.86 -2.96 6.79
CA MET A 32 -7.34 -1.61 6.58
C MET A 32 -6.39 -1.55 5.38
N THR A 33 -5.33 -2.38 5.36
CA THR A 33 -4.30 -2.35 4.32
C THR A 33 -4.82 -2.78 2.96
N LEU A 34 -5.68 -3.80 2.90
CA LEU A 34 -6.28 -4.26 1.64
C LEU A 34 -7.25 -3.21 1.09
N SER A 35 -8.09 -2.62 1.94
CA SER A 35 -9.03 -1.57 1.52
C SER A 35 -8.27 -0.34 1.00
N SER A 36 -7.25 0.13 1.73
CA SER A 36 -6.46 1.29 1.31
C SER A 36 -5.70 1.02 0.03
N THR A 37 -5.10 -0.17 -0.12
CA THR A 37 -4.36 -0.56 -1.32
C THR A 37 -5.28 -0.67 -2.53
N LEU A 38 -6.47 -1.27 -2.37
CA LEU A 38 -7.46 -1.39 -3.44
C LEU A 38 -7.92 -0.01 -3.90
N ILE A 39 -8.33 0.87 -2.98
CA ILE A 39 -8.75 2.23 -3.30
C ILE A 39 -7.61 3.02 -3.98
N SER A 40 -6.40 2.91 -3.44
CA SER A 40 -5.22 3.57 -4.03
C SER A 40 -4.87 3.03 -5.40
N THR A 41 -5.14 1.75 -5.67
CA THR A 41 -4.94 1.15 -6.99
C THR A 41 -5.97 1.67 -7.99
N LEU A 42 -7.25 1.71 -7.58
CA LEU A 42 -8.35 2.23 -8.39
C LEU A 42 -8.18 3.71 -8.75
N ILE A 43 -7.45 4.48 -7.93
CA ILE A 43 -7.14 5.89 -8.21
C ILE A 43 -5.79 6.03 -8.91
N GLY A 44 -4.75 5.42 -8.34
CA GLY A 44 -3.36 5.60 -8.74
C GLY A 44 -3.03 4.99 -10.10
N VAL A 45 -3.60 3.83 -10.45
CA VAL A 45 -3.34 3.20 -11.75
C VAL A 45 -3.95 4.02 -12.90
N PRO A 46 -5.25 4.42 -12.87
CA PRO A 46 -5.79 5.29 -13.91
C PRO A 46 -5.08 6.64 -14.01
N LEU A 47 -4.73 7.26 -12.87
CA LEU A 47 -3.93 8.50 -12.86
C LEU A 47 -2.57 8.29 -13.52
N GLY A 48 -1.88 7.21 -13.16
CA GLY A 48 -0.57 6.88 -13.71
C GLY A 48 -0.65 6.56 -15.20
N MET A 49 -1.72 5.88 -15.64
CA MET A 49 -2.03 5.61 -17.04
C MET A 49 -2.21 6.91 -17.82
N LEU A 50 -3.11 7.77 -17.35
CA LEU A 50 -3.43 9.04 -18.00
C LEU A 50 -2.17 9.89 -18.17
N VAL A 51 -1.39 10.06 -17.09
CA VAL A 51 -0.16 10.86 -17.11
C VAL A 51 0.95 10.19 -17.92
N GLY A 52 1.01 8.86 -17.92
CA GLY A 52 1.99 8.07 -18.67
C GLY A 52 1.78 8.17 -20.19
N THR A 53 0.53 8.08 -20.65
CA THR A 53 0.21 8.00 -22.07
C THR A 53 -0.03 9.36 -22.72
N THR A 54 -0.63 10.32 -22.02
CA THR A 54 -1.00 11.61 -22.63
C THR A 54 0.15 12.60 -22.62
N GLU A 55 0.23 13.44 -23.64
CA GLU A 55 1.13 14.60 -23.69
C GLU A 55 0.29 15.86 -23.45
N PHE A 56 0.52 16.55 -22.33
CA PHE A 56 -0.15 17.81 -22.00
C PHE A 56 0.83 18.75 -21.29
N ARG A 57 0.56 20.06 -21.35
CA ARG A 57 1.51 21.10 -20.91
C ARG A 57 1.97 20.93 -19.45
N LEU A 58 1.08 20.47 -18.57
CA LEU A 58 1.36 20.30 -17.13
C LEU A 58 1.95 18.93 -16.75
N LYS A 59 2.17 18.02 -17.69
CA LYS A 59 2.62 16.64 -17.43
C LYS A 59 3.87 16.58 -16.55
N ARG A 60 4.86 17.41 -16.87
CA ARG A 60 6.13 17.49 -16.11
C ARG A 60 5.90 17.92 -14.67
N PHE A 61 5.01 18.89 -14.44
CA PHE A 61 4.67 19.34 -13.09
C PHE A 61 3.97 18.23 -12.30
N VAL A 62 2.95 17.59 -12.88
CA VAL A 62 2.21 16.49 -12.24
C VAL A 62 3.13 15.32 -11.90
N THR A 63 3.98 14.88 -12.83
CA THR A 63 4.94 13.79 -12.56
C THR A 63 5.90 14.16 -11.43
N ARG A 64 6.41 15.41 -11.40
CA ARG A 64 7.30 15.88 -10.33
C ARG A 64 6.57 15.94 -8.99
N ALA A 65 5.34 16.42 -8.96
CA ALA A 65 4.52 16.48 -7.74
C ALA A 65 4.26 15.08 -7.18
N LEU A 66 3.85 14.12 -8.02
CA LEU A 66 3.65 12.72 -7.59
C LEU A 66 4.95 12.10 -7.06
N ASN A 67 6.07 12.32 -7.76
CA ASN A 67 7.38 11.83 -7.30
C ASN A 67 7.81 12.48 -5.97
N ALA A 68 7.54 13.77 -5.77
CA ALA A 68 7.80 14.43 -4.50
C ALA A 68 6.93 13.85 -3.38
N LEU A 69 5.66 13.56 -3.66
CA LEU A 69 4.73 12.95 -2.70
C LEU A 69 5.12 11.50 -2.32
N MET A 70 5.89 10.77 -3.14
CA MET A 70 6.46 9.49 -2.73
C MET A 70 7.39 9.62 -1.52
N GLY A 71 8.06 10.76 -1.38
CA GLY A 71 8.94 11.08 -0.25
C GLY A 71 8.23 11.79 0.90
N LEU A 72 6.90 11.94 0.85
CA LEU A 72 6.14 12.62 1.89
C LEU A 72 6.31 11.91 3.24
N PRO A 73 6.78 12.60 4.29
CA PRO A 73 6.86 12.00 5.61
C PRO A 73 5.47 11.55 6.07
N PRO A 74 5.27 10.28 6.40
CA PRO A 74 3.93 9.75 6.70
C PRO A 74 3.27 10.44 7.90
N VAL A 75 4.06 10.84 8.89
CA VAL A 75 3.57 11.57 10.06
C VAL A 75 2.93 12.90 9.65
N VAL A 76 3.51 13.59 8.65
CA VAL A 76 2.95 14.85 8.12
C VAL A 76 1.66 14.60 7.36
N ALA A 77 1.61 13.54 6.54
CA ALA A 77 0.38 13.13 5.86
C ALA A 77 -0.74 12.79 6.87
N GLY A 78 -0.41 12.03 7.91
CA GLY A 78 -1.33 11.71 9.00
C GLY A 78 -1.81 12.94 9.76
N LEU A 79 -0.92 13.89 10.04
CA LEU A 79 -1.28 15.17 10.68
C LEU A 79 -2.24 15.97 9.80
N PHE A 80 -2.00 16.03 8.49
CA PHE A 80 -2.88 16.72 7.57
C PHE A 80 -4.29 16.11 7.59
N VAL A 81 -4.40 14.77 7.52
CA VAL A 81 -5.68 14.07 7.62
C VAL A 81 -6.34 14.26 8.98
N TYR A 82 -5.56 14.22 10.05
CA TYR A 82 -6.03 14.49 11.42
C TYR A 82 -6.67 15.88 11.51
N LEU A 83 -6.00 16.92 11.02
CA LEU A 83 -6.50 18.29 11.04
C LEU A 83 -7.77 18.46 10.19
N LEU A 84 -7.87 17.74 9.08
CA LEU A 84 -9.09 17.75 8.26
C LEU A 84 -10.30 17.13 8.97
N LEU A 85 -10.08 16.04 9.70
CA LEU A 85 -11.14 15.25 10.35
C LEU A 85 -11.43 15.67 11.80
N THR A 86 -10.62 16.57 12.36
CA THR A 86 -10.88 17.16 13.68
C THR A 86 -12.20 17.94 13.66
N ARG A 87 -12.86 18.09 14.82
CA ARG A 87 -14.15 18.79 14.92
C ARG A 87 -14.16 20.21 14.35
N THR A 88 -13.04 20.92 14.43
CA THR A 88 -12.87 22.28 13.86
C THR A 88 -12.35 22.25 12.42
N GLY A 89 -12.09 21.06 11.88
CA GLY A 89 -11.58 20.86 10.52
C GLY A 89 -12.71 20.86 9.48
N PRO A 90 -12.38 21.05 8.19
CA PRO A 90 -13.36 21.12 7.11
C PRO A 90 -14.25 19.87 6.96
N LEU A 91 -13.76 18.70 7.40
CA LEU A 91 -14.47 17.42 7.36
C LEU A 91 -14.87 16.95 8.78
N GLY A 92 -14.84 17.84 9.76
CA GLY A 92 -15.12 17.52 11.17
C GLY A 92 -16.54 17.02 11.44
N ASP A 93 -17.51 17.43 10.61
CA ASP A 93 -18.92 17.04 10.74
C ASP A 93 -19.12 15.53 10.56
N PHE A 94 -18.25 14.86 9.79
CA PHE A 94 -18.31 13.41 9.57
C PHE A 94 -17.84 12.60 10.79
N ARG A 95 -17.15 13.22 11.76
CA ARG A 95 -16.68 12.60 13.02
C ARG A 95 -15.93 11.28 12.82
N LEU A 96 -15.14 11.18 11.76
CA LEU A 96 -14.43 9.96 11.38
C LEU A 96 -13.14 9.71 12.19
N LEU A 97 -12.65 10.68 12.94
CA LEU A 97 -11.41 10.51 13.70
C LEU A 97 -11.49 9.30 14.66
N TYR A 98 -10.39 8.56 14.79
CA TYR A 98 -10.34 7.31 15.57
C TYR A 98 -11.30 6.21 15.06
N SER A 99 -11.36 6.08 13.73
CA SER A 99 -12.08 5.02 13.04
C SER A 99 -11.28 4.42 11.89
N LEU A 100 -11.67 3.21 11.48
CA LEU A 100 -11.09 2.52 10.33
C LEU A 100 -11.18 3.34 9.02
N PRO A 101 -12.32 3.97 8.65
CA PRO A 101 -12.39 4.84 7.48
C PRO A 101 -11.35 5.97 7.46
N ALA A 102 -11.12 6.62 8.61
CA ALA A 102 -10.12 7.69 8.68
C ALA A 102 -8.69 7.15 8.48
N MET A 103 -8.38 5.98 9.03
CA MET A 103 -7.09 5.31 8.81
C MET A 103 -6.89 4.94 7.34
N VAL A 104 -7.94 4.44 6.68
CA VAL A 104 -7.92 4.13 5.24
C VAL A 104 -7.68 5.40 4.41
N ILE A 105 -8.35 6.52 4.71
CA ILE A 105 -8.13 7.80 4.04
C ILE A 105 -6.66 8.24 4.16
N ALA A 106 -6.08 8.12 5.35
CA ALA A 106 -4.68 8.47 5.58
C ALA A 106 -3.72 7.59 4.76
N GLN A 107 -3.95 6.28 4.72
CA GLN A 107 -3.14 5.39 3.89
C GLN A 107 -3.34 5.66 2.39
N VAL A 108 -4.56 5.94 1.93
CA VAL A 108 -4.82 6.26 0.51
C VAL A 108 -4.02 7.49 0.08
N MET A 109 -3.92 8.50 0.94
CA MET A 109 -3.14 9.71 0.68
C MET A 109 -1.64 9.42 0.49
N ILE A 110 -1.10 8.45 1.23
CA ILE A 110 0.33 8.09 1.18
C ILE A 110 0.63 7.09 0.05
N VAL A 111 -0.29 6.14 -0.19
CA VAL A 111 -0.08 5.01 -1.10
C VAL A 111 -0.39 5.38 -2.55
N THR A 112 -1.39 6.22 -2.80
CA THR A 112 -1.80 6.61 -4.17
C THR A 112 -0.66 7.24 -4.99
N PRO A 113 0.13 8.19 -4.46
CA PRO A 113 1.26 8.77 -5.20
C PRO A 113 2.31 7.74 -5.59
N ILE A 114 2.58 6.76 -4.72
CA ILE A 114 3.54 5.67 -4.99
C ILE A 114 3.06 4.82 -6.17
N ILE A 115 1.81 4.36 -6.13
CA ILE A 115 1.24 3.54 -7.20
C ILE A 115 1.20 4.34 -8.51
N ALA A 116 0.76 5.60 -8.47
CA ALA A 116 0.69 6.45 -9.66
C ALA A 116 2.07 6.70 -10.28
N SER A 117 3.07 7.10 -9.50
CA SER A 117 4.42 7.38 -9.99
C SER A 117 5.14 6.16 -10.57
N LEU A 118 5.01 5.01 -9.91
CA LEU A 118 5.62 3.77 -10.41
C LEU A 118 4.89 3.28 -11.67
N THR A 119 3.57 3.44 -11.74
CA THR A 119 2.79 3.15 -12.96
C THR A 119 3.23 4.04 -14.13
N ILE A 120 3.42 5.35 -13.91
CA ILE A 120 3.95 6.27 -14.94
C ILE A 120 5.30 5.79 -15.44
N SER A 121 6.20 5.42 -14.52
CA SER A 121 7.55 4.96 -14.86
C SER A 121 7.51 3.68 -15.69
N GLY A 122 6.68 2.71 -15.30
CA GLY A 122 6.50 1.46 -16.03
C GLY A 122 5.93 1.65 -17.45
N ILE A 123 4.92 2.51 -17.59
CA ILE A 123 4.27 2.78 -18.88
C ILE A 123 5.21 3.50 -19.84
N ARG A 124 6.00 4.47 -19.35
CA ARG A 124 6.90 5.26 -20.20
C ARG A 124 7.94 4.41 -20.94
N LEU A 125 8.32 3.26 -20.39
CA LEU A 125 9.25 2.33 -21.04
C LEU A 125 8.65 1.65 -22.27
N LYS A 126 7.31 1.51 -22.34
CA LYS A 126 6.61 0.77 -23.40
C LYS A 126 5.70 1.62 -24.29
N VAL A 127 5.42 2.87 -23.89
CA VAL A 127 4.39 3.72 -24.52
C VAL A 127 4.65 3.99 -26.02
N VAL A 128 5.90 4.23 -26.41
CA VAL A 128 6.28 4.56 -27.81
C VAL A 128 6.05 3.37 -28.75
N PRO A 129 6.69 2.19 -28.54
CA PRO A 129 6.52 1.07 -29.47
C PRO A 129 5.06 0.61 -29.56
N ILE A 130 4.33 0.53 -28.44
CA ILE A 130 2.92 0.12 -28.45
C ILE A 130 2.05 1.09 -29.26
N ARG A 131 2.29 2.41 -29.16
CA ARG A 131 1.52 3.40 -29.90
C ARG A 131 1.79 3.36 -31.40
N GLU A 132 3.04 3.17 -31.80
CA GLU A 132 3.39 3.05 -33.21
C GLU A 132 2.72 1.82 -33.84
N THR A 133 2.77 0.67 -33.16
CA THR A 133 2.06 -0.55 -33.59
C THR A 133 0.55 -0.33 -33.68
N CYS A 134 -0.07 0.27 -32.66
CA CYS A 134 -1.51 0.56 -32.66
C CYS A 134 -1.92 1.50 -33.80
N ARG A 135 -1.08 2.50 -34.11
CA ARG A 135 -1.33 3.45 -35.19
C ARG A 135 -1.21 2.78 -36.56
N GLY A 136 -0.25 1.87 -36.74
CA GLY A 136 -0.14 1.04 -37.95
C GLY A 136 -1.36 0.13 -38.17
N LEU A 137 -1.95 -0.38 -37.09
CA LEU A 137 -3.17 -1.19 -37.11
C LEU A 137 -4.48 -0.38 -37.18
N GLY A 138 -4.41 0.96 -37.22
CA GLY A 138 -5.60 1.82 -37.25
C GLY A 138 -6.46 1.76 -35.98
N LEU A 139 -5.88 1.38 -34.83
CA LEU A 139 -6.60 1.28 -33.57
C LEU A 139 -6.92 2.68 -32.99
N GLY A 140 -8.16 2.85 -32.53
CA GLY A 140 -8.58 4.07 -31.83
C GLY A 140 -8.02 4.17 -30.41
N LYS A 141 -8.01 5.39 -29.84
CA LYS A 141 -7.40 5.72 -28.54
C LYS A 141 -7.80 4.77 -27.40
N GLY A 142 -9.09 4.47 -27.25
CA GLY A 142 -9.57 3.58 -26.18
C GLY A 142 -9.06 2.14 -26.29
N LYS A 143 -8.92 1.60 -27.51
CA LYS A 143 -8.32 0.27 -27.74
C LYS A 143 -6.83 0.29 -27.45
N THR A 144 -6.13 1.35 -27.83
CA THR A 144 -4.72 1.55 -27.52
C THR A 144 -4.47 1.62 -26.01
N ASP A 145 -5.29 2.37 -25.26
CA ASP A 145 -5.12 2.50 -23.81
C ASP A 145 -5.41 1.16 -23.09
N LEU A 146 -6.41 0.40 -23.53
CA LEU A 146 -6.70 -0.93 -22.99
C LEU A 146 -5.56 -1.92 -23.28
N LEU A 147 -5.03 -1.93 -24.51
CA LEU A 147 -3.88 -2.76 -24.87
C LEU A 147 -2.66 -2.36 -24.05
N MET A 148 -2.44 -1.06 -23.85
CA MET A 148 -1.31 -0.58 -23.06
C MET A 148 -1.42 -1.00 -21.59
N LEU A 149 -2.60 -0.97 -20.99
CA LEU A 149 -2.83 -1.50 -19.65
C LEU A 149 -2.53 -3.00 -19.57
N PHE A 150 -2.94 -3.76 -20.58
CA PHE A 150 -2.67 -5.20 -20.67
C PHE A 150 -1.16 -5.49 -20.78
N GLU A 151 -0.44 -4.78 -21.66
CA GLU A 151 1.00 -4.90 -21.86
C GLU A 151 1.84 -4.41 -20.66
N CYS A 152 1.28 -3.45 -19.90
CA CYS A 152 1.90 -2.88 -18.71
C CYS A 152 1.41 -3.51 -17.41
N ARG A 153 0.66 -4.62 -17.46
CA ARG A 153 0.09 -5.27 -16.27
C ARG A 153 1.14 -5.64 -15.23
N TYR A 154 2.33 -6.09 -15.64
CA TYR A 154 3.40 -6.46 -14.71
C TYR A 154 4.03 -5.25 -14.03
N PRO A 155 4.48 -4.19 -14.74
CA PRO A 155 4.87 -2.94 -14.10
C PRO A 155 3.80 -2.36 -13.15
N VAL A 156 2.52 -2.46 -13.53
CA VAL A 156 1.40 -2.04 -12.68
C VAL A 156 1.29 -2.91 -11.43
N LEU A 157 1.40 -4.24 -11.55
CA LEU A 157 1.43 -5.14 -10.40
C LEU A 157 2.61 -4.85 -9.47
N SER A 158 3.79 -4.54 -10.00
CA SER A 158 4.95 -4.13 -9.19
C SER A 158 4.68 -2.81 -8.46
N ALA A 159 4.02 -1.84 -9.11
CA ALA A 159 3.61 -0.59 -8.48
C ALA A 159 2.62 -0.81 -7.34
N VAL A 160 1.62 -1.68 -7.54
CA VAL A 160 0.64 -2.07 -6.51
C VAL A 160 1.32 -2.80 -5.35
N ALA A 161 2.27 -3.71 -5.63
CA ALA A 161 3.04 -4.40 -4.61
C ALA A 161 3.85 -3.43 -3.73
N ALA A 162 4.51 -2.45 -4.35
CA ALA A 162 5.23 -1.41 -3.62
C ALA A 162 4.28 -0.55 -2.76
N GLY A 163 3.09 -0.22 -3.29
CA GLY A 163 2.04 0.48 -2.55
C GLY A 163 1.53 -0.32 -1.34
N TYR A 164 1.27 -1.61 -1.52
CA TYR A 164 0.89 -2.53 -0.45
C TYR A 164 1.98 -2.63 0.62
N GLY A 165 3.24 -2.83 0.20
CA GLY A 165 4.39 -2.88 1.10
C GLY A 165 4.51 -1.60 1.94
N ARG A 166 4.23 -0.45 1.34
CA ARG A 166 4.16 0.82 2.07
C ARG A 166 3.01 0.84 3.07
N ALA A 167 1.82 0.36 2.68
CA ALA A 167 0.62 0.37 3.51
C ALA A 167 0.78 -0.51 4.76
N ILE A 168 1.27 -1.75 4.61
CA ILE A 168 1.40 -2.71 5.71
C ILE A 168 2.48 -2.32 6.72
N ALA A 169 3.52 -1.60 6.29
CA ALA A 169 4.58 -1.09 7.15
C ALA A 169 4.26 0.29 7.77
N GLU A 170 3.10 0.89 7.47
CA GLU A 170 2.77 2.22 7.98
C GLU A 170 2.44 2.19 9.47
N VAL A 171 2.91 3.21 10.19
CA VAL A 171 2.73 3.33 11.65
C VAL A 171 2.39 4.76 12.05
N GLY A 172 3.14 5.75 11.56
CA GLY A 172 3.05 7.12 12.02
C GLY A 172 1.71 7.77 11.68
N ALA A 173 1.28 7.67 10.43
CA ALA A 173 0.02 8.26 10.00
C ALA A 173 -1.18 7.61 10.70
N ILE A 174 -1.13 6.28 10.83
CA ILE A 174 -2.20 5.48 11.43
C ILE A 174 -2.29 5.71 12.93
N MET A 175 -1.16 5.86 13.63
CA MET A 175 -1.15 6.17 15.05
C MET A 175 -1.84 7.51 15.32
N LEU A 176 -1.54 8.56 14.52
CA LEU A 176 -2.14 9.88 14.69
C LEU A 176 -3.66 9.86 14.45
N VAL A 177 -4.11 9.23 13.36
CA VAL A 177 -5.50 9.29 12.93
C VAL A 177 -6.38 8.25 13.67
N GLY A 178 -5.81 7.07 13.94
CA GLY A 178 -6.50 5.93 14.54
C GLY A 178 -6.40 5.88 16.07
N GLY A 179 -5.33 6.40 16.68
CA GLY A 179 -5.16 6.48 18.14
C GLY A 179 -4.92 5.14 18.86
N ASN A 180 -4.76 4.02 18.13
CA ASN A 180 -4.42 2.70 18.68
C ASN A 180 -5.39 2.18 19.77
N ILE A 181 -6.68 2.37 19.57
CA ILE A 181 -7.74 2.02 20.53
C ILE A 181 -7.99 0.51 20.50
N GLN A 182 -7.90 -0.14 21.66
CA GLN A 182 -8.13 -1.57 21.82
C GLN A 182 -9.52 -1.95 21.28
N PHE A 183 -9.59 -3.09 20.57
CA PHE A 183 -10.82 -3.61 19.94
C PHE A 183 -11.51 -2.68 18.93
N LYS A 184 -10.87 -1.57 18.52
CA LYS A 184 -11.48 -0.61 17.59
C LYS A 184 -10.57 -0.16 16.45
N THR A 185 -9.38 0.34 16.76
CA THR A 185 -8.43 0.91 15.77
C THR A 185 -7.01 0.39 15.91
N ARG A 186 -6.80 -0.60 16.78
CA ARG A 186 -5.49 -1.20 17.03
C ARG A 186 -5.07 -2.13 15.89
N VAL A 187 -3.99 -1.77 15.20
CA VAL A 187 -3.38 -2.57 14.13
C VAL A 187 -2.02 -3.09 14.57
N MET A 188 -1.48 -4.08 13.85
CA MET A 188 -0.26 -4.79 14.26
C MET A 188 0.90 -3.83 14.53
N THR A 189 1.16 -2.86 13.63
CA THR A 189 2.28 -1.93 13.76
C THR A 189 2.19 -1.03 15.00
N THR A 190 1.00 -0.51 15.30
CA THR A 190 0.78 0.34 16.49
C THR A 190 0.74 -0.48 17.77
N ALA A 191 0.25 -1.72 17.71
CA ALA A 191 0.25 -2.65 18.82
C ALA A 191 1.67 -3.11 19.19
N ILE A 192 2.53 -3.41 18.20
CA ILE A 192 3.94 -3.76 18.44
C ILE A 192 4.65 -2.64 19.22
N LEU A 193 4.47 -1.37 18.82
CA LEU A 193 5.03 -0.23 19.53
C LEU A 193 4.51 -0.13 20.97
N LEU A 194 3.19 -0.27 21.15
CA LEU A 194 2.56 -0.17 22.48
C LEU A 194 3.03 -1.28 23.42
N GLU A 195 3.00 -2.54 22.98
CA GLU A 195 3.33 -3.69 23.80
C GLU A 195 4.83 -3.73 24.13
N THR A 196 5.68 -3.31 23.19
CA THR A 196 7.12 -3.12 23.48
C THR A 196 7.32 -2.04 24.55
N GLY A 197 6.58 -0.93 24.47
CA GLY A 197 6.63 0.15 25.48
C GLY A 197 6.15 -0.27 26.87
N LYS A 198 5.25 -1.25 26.95
CA LYS A 198 4.78 -1.85 28.21
C LYS A 198 5.71 -2.94 28.77
N GLY A 199 6.74 -3.34 28.01
CA GLY A 199 7.57 -4.51 28.33
C GLY A 199 6.89 -5.86 28.08
N ASN A 200 5.74 -5.88 27.40
CA ASN A 200 5.04 -7.09 26.98
C ASN A 200 5.62 -7.61 25.65
N TYR A 201 6.82 -8.19 25.73
CA TYR A 201 7.53 -8.66 24.54
C TYR A 201 6.86 -9.88 23.88
N GLY A 202 6.10 -10.69 24.62
CA GLY A 202 5.40 -11.86 24.07
C GLY A 202 4.40 -11.45 22.98
N MET A 203 3.48 -10.56 23.32
CA MET A 203 2.48 -10.05 22.36
C MET A 203 3.14 -9.26 21.21
N ALA A 204 4.15 -8.44 21.51
CA ALA A 204 4.88 -7.69 20.49
C ALA A 204 5.58 -8.60 19.46
N LEU A 205 6.24 -9.66 19.93
CA LEU A 205 6.90 -10.64 19.06
C LEU A 205 5.88 -11.46 18.27
N ALA A 206 4.76 -11.85 18.86
CA ALA A 206 3.69 -12.56 18.17
C ALA A 206 3.16 -11.76 16.97
N LEU A 207 2.78 -10.51 17.21
CA LEU A 207 2.30 -9.60 16.17
C LEU A 207 3.38 -9.30 15.13
N GLY A 208 4.63 -9.11 15.54
CA GLY A 208 5.76 -8.87 14.64
C GLY A 208 6.05 -10.05 13.70
N LEU A 209 6.04 -11.28 14.23
CA LEU A 209 6.23 -12.50 13.43
C LEU A 209 5.08 -12.69 12.44
N VAL A 210 3.83 -12.51 12.88
CA VAL A 210 2.67 -12.62 12.00
C VAL A 210 2.70 -11.55 10.91
N LEU A 211 3.02 -10.30 11.25
CA LEU A 211 3.14 -9.20 10.29
C LEU A 211 4.21 -9.52 9.22
N LEU A 212 5.37 -10.02 9.65
CA LEU A 212 6.46 -10.42 8.74
C LEU A 212 6.00 -11.55 7.80
N LEU A 213 5.38 -12.60 8.33
CA LEU A 213 4.88 -13.73 7.54
C LEU A 213 3.86 -13.28 6.51
N ILE A 214 2.91 -12.42 6.89
CA ILE A 214 1.90 -11.88 5.97
C ILE A 214 2.55 -11.01 4.89
N ALA A 215 3.46 -10.10 5.28
CA ALA A 215 4.14 -9.23 4.33
C ALA A 215 4.96 -10.04 3.31
N PHE A 216 5.67 -11.07 3.77
CA PHE A 216 6.44 -11.97 2.91
C PHE A 216 5.55 -12.83 2.04
N ALA A 217 4.48 -13.43 2.57
CA ALA A 217 3.57 -14.26 1.79
C ALA A 217 2.94 -13.47 0.63
N VAL A 218 2.49 -12.24 0.90
CA VAL A 218 1.88 -11.39 -0.15
C VAL A 218 2.92 -10.93 -1.17
N ASN A 219 4.09 -10.44 -0.72
CA ASN A 219 5.14 -10.01 -1.65
C ASN A 219 5.68 -11.17 -2.49
N TRP A 220 5.87 -12.34 -1.89
CA TRP A 220 6.29 -13.56 -2.58
C TRP A 220 5.25 -14.01 -3.61
N GLY A 221 3.97 -14.02 -3.23
CA GLY A 221 2.88 -14.33 -4.15
C GLY A 221 2.84 -13.40 -5.36
N ILE A 222 3.07 -12.10 -5.15
CA ILE A 222 3.16 -11.12 -6.24
C ILE A 222 4.43 -11.33 -7.10
N SER A 223 5.57 -11.66 -6.50
CA SER A 223 6.83 -11.95 -7.23
C SER A 223 6.67 -13.15 -8.16
N LEU A 224 6.05 -14.24 -7.69
CA LEU A 224 5.80 -15.43 -8.51
C LEU A 224 4.95 -15.14 -9.75
N ILE A 225 3.99 -14.21 -9.65
CA ILE A 225 3.17 -13.78 -10.79
C ILE A 225 4.03 -13.01 -11.81
N GLN A 226 5.04 -12.26 -11.34
CA GLN A 226 5.94 -11.49 -12.20
C GLN A 226 7.02 -12.34 -12.87
N GLU A 227 7.60 -13.31 -12.16
CA GLU A 227 8.69 -14.18 -12.64
C GLU A 227 8.29 -15.06 -13.83
N ARG A 228 7.01 -15.42 -13.94
CA ARG A 228 6.48 -16.15 -15.12
C ARG A 228 6.79 -15.42 -16.44
N ARG A 229 6.98 -14.10 -16.43
CA ARG A 229 7.33 -13.30 -17.60
C ARG A 229 8.84 -13.28 -17.90
N THR A 230 9.70 -13.18 -16.89
CA THR A 230 11.16 -13.15 -17.12
C THR A 230 11.65 -14.43 -17.80
N ASN A 231 10.99 -15.55 -17.51
CA ASN A 231 11.26 -16.83 -18.17
C ASN A 231 10.65 -16.93 -19.58
N GLU A 232 9.47 -16.35 -19.83
CA GLU A 232 8.86 -16.29 -21.17
C GLU A 232 9.70 -15.42 -22.14
N ASP A 233 10.15 -14.24 -21.70
CA ASP A 233 11.01 -13.34 -22.51
C ASP A 233 12.37 -14.02 -22.84
N ARG A 234 12.95 -14.81 -21.90
CA ARG A 234 14.20 -15.57 -22.14
C ARG A 234 14.03 -16.77 -23.07
N SER A 235 12.86 -17.40 -23.07
CA SER A 235 12.56 -18.54 -23.95
C SER A 235 12.29 -18.15 -25.41
N GLN A 236 12.03 -16.86 -25.69
CA GLN A 236 11.89 -16.33 -27.05
C GLN A 236 13.22 -15.85 -27.65
N GLU A 237 14.25 -15.67 -26.82
CA GLU A 237 15.61 -15.31 -27.23
C GLU A 237 16.54 -16.54 -27.45
N SER A 238 16.04 -17.76 -27.19
CA SER A 238 16.75 -19.04 -27.39
C SER A 238 16.25 -19.78 -28.63
#